data_AF-A0A2I0XJ59-F1
#
_entry.id   AF-A0A2I0XJ59-F1
#
_cell.length_a   1.000
_cell.length_b   1.000
_cell.length_c   1.000
_cell.angle_alpha   90.00
_cell.angle_beta   90.00
_cell.angle_gamma   90.00
#
_symmetry.space_group_name_H-M   'P 1'
#
loop_
_entity.id
_entity.type
_entity.pdbx_description
1 polymer ?
#
loop_
_entity_poly.entity_id
_entity_poly.type
_entity_poly.pdbx_seq_one_letter_code
_entity_poly.pdbx_strand_id
1 'polypeptide(L)' 'MNRLTLLLPKLISPYQMGFVKGRAISDNILLAQEFWHDLDVKVRGGNMVWKLDIAKAYDNIN' A
#
# COMPACT_ATOMS: atom_id res chain seq x y z
N MET A 1 19.43 3.67 -19.51
CA MET A 1 18.13 3.44 -18.84
C MET A 1 18.41 3.29 -17.35
N ASN A 2 18.11 4.28 -16.49
CA ASN A 2 18.15 4.16 -15.01
C ASN A 2 17.86 5.49 -14.26
N ARG A 3 17.64 6.61 -14.96
CA ARG A 3 17.46 7.92 -14.29
C ARG A 3 16.20 7.97 -13.41
N LEU A 4 15.10 7.37 -13.86
CA LEU A 4 13.85 7.27 -13.09
C LEU A 4 14.01 6.40 -11.84
N THR A 5 14.74 5.30 -11.93
CA THR A 5 14.98 4.38 -10.80
C THR A 5 15.61 5.08 -9.59
N LEU A 6 16.42 6.12 -9.81
CA LEU A 6 17.03 6.93 -8.75
C LEU A 6 16.03 7.87 -8.05
N LEU A 7 14.95 8.23 -8.73
CA LEU A 7 13.91 9.14 -8.22
C LEU A 7 12.72 8.39 -7.61
N LEU A 8 12.46 7.15 -8.05
CA LEU A 8 11.36 6.32 -7.54
C LEU A 8 11.32 6.23 -5.99
N PRO A 9 12.43 6.06 -5.25
CA PRO A 9 12.39 6.02 -3.79
C PRO A 9 11.88 7.31 -3.13
N LYS A 10 11.94 8.45 -3.84
CA LYS A 10 11.43 9.75 -3.36
C LYS A 10 9.97 10.00 -3.74
N LEU A 11 9.47 9.27 -4.74
CA LEU A 11 8.11 9.44 -5.28
C LEU A 11 7.15 8.35 -4.76
N ILE A 12 7.67 7.14 -4.53
CA ILE A 12 6.91 6.00 -4.05
C ILE A 12 6.78 6.09 -2.53
N SER A 13 5.55 6.04 -2.04
CA SER A 13 5.25 6.04 -0.61
C SER A 13 5.92 4.85 0.10
N PRO A 14 6.39 5.03 1.35
CA PRO A 14 6.85 3.92 2.19
C PRO A 14 5.79 2.82 2.35
N TYR A 15 4.50 3.17 2.25
CA TYR A 15 3.37 2.25 2.41
C TYR A 15 2.93 1.57 1.10
N GLN A 16 3.56 1.87 -0.04
CA GLN A 16 3.22 1.24 -1.32
C GLN A 16 3.88 -0.14 -1.47
N MET A 17 3.21 -1.20 -1.04
CA MET A 17 3.86 -2.52 -0.96
C MET A 17 4.01 -3.24 -2.30
N GLY A 18 3.17 -2.91 -3.29
CA GLY A 18 3.19 -3.54 -4.61
C GLY A 18 4.13 -2.87 -5.61
N PHE A 19 4.73 -3.68 -6.49
CA PHE A 19 5.56 -3.23 -7.63
C PHE A 19 6.82 -2.41 -7.26
N VAL A 20 7.32 -2.57 -6.02
CA VAL A 20 8.56 -1.94 -5.54
C VAL A 20 9.65 -2.99 -5.37
N LYS A 21 10.79 -2.80 -6.04
CA LYS A 21 11.94 -3.70 -5.91
C LYS A 21 12.44 -3.71 -4.47
N GLY A 22 12.54 -4.91 -3.88
CA GLY A 22 13.04 -5.11 -2.52
C GLY A 22 11.95 -5.12 -1.44
N ARG A 23 10.67 -4.93 -1.79
CA ARG A 23 9.54 -5.22 -0.89
C ARG A 23 9.01 -6.61 -1.18
N ALA A 24 8.86 -7.41 -0.14
CA ALA A 24 8.38 -8.78 -0.25
C ALA A 24 6.87 -8.83 0.00
N ILE A 25 6.20 -9.86 -0.53
CA ILE A 25 4.77 -10.06 -0.31
C ILE A 25 4.45 -10.28 1.17
N SER A 26 5.41 -10.80 1.95
CA SER A 26 5.33 -10.94 3.40
C SER A 26 5.07 -9.61 4.11
N ASP A 27 5.64 -8.52 3.60
CA ASP A 27 5.50 -7.20 4.21
C ASP A 27 4.06 -6.69 4.08
N ASN A 28 3.37 -7.05 2.99
CA ASN A 28 1.95 -6.76 2.80
C ASN A 28 1.05 -7.60 3.72
N ILE A 29 1.44 -8.85 4.00
CA ILE A 29 0.71 -9.70 4.95
C ILE A 29 0.83 -9.13 6.37
N LEU A 30 2.03 -8.72 6.78
CA LEU A 30 2.28 -8.08 8.07
C LEU A 30 1.47 -6.79 8.23
N LEU A 31 1.51 -5.89 7.25
CA LEU A 31 0.69 -4.67 7.27
C LEU A 31 -0.81 -4.97 7.35
N ALA A 32 -1.29 -5.97 6.62
CA ALA A 32 -2.69 -6.37 6.72
C ALA A 32 -3.04 -6.86 8.13
N GLN A 33 -2.15 -7.63 8.78
CA GLN A 33 -2.34 -8.09 10.15
C GLN A 33 -2.35 -6.92 11.15
N GLU A 34 -1.44 -5.96 11.01
CA GLU A 34 -1.43 -4.72 11.81
C GLU A 34 -2.74 -3.93 11.63
N PHE A 35 -3.18 -3.75 10.39
CA PHE A 35 -4.47 -3.12 10.09
C PHE A 35 -5.63 -3.84 10.79
N TRP A 36 -5.70 -5.17 10.72
CA TRP A 36 -6.76 -5.93 11.39
C TRP A 36 -6.70 -5.79 12.91
N HIS A 37 -5.49 -5.77 13.48
CA HIS A 37 -5.30 -5.59 14.90
C HIS A 37 -5.78 -4.21 15.37
N ASP A 38 -5.44 -3.16 14.65
CA ASP A 38 -5.85 -1.79 14.97
C ASP A 38 -7.37 -1.61 14.90
N LEU A 39 -8.05 -2.32 14.00
CA LEU A 39 -9.50 -2.31 13.88
C LEU A 39 -10.23 -3.02 15.01
N ASP A 40 -9.56 -3.90 15.75
CA ASP A 40 -10.15 -4.60 16.90
C ASP A 40 -10.12 -3.74 18.18
N VAL A 41 -9.38 -2.63 18.16
CA VAL A 41 -9.28 -1.70 19.29
C VAL A 41 -10.60 -0.94 19.46
N LYS A 42 -11.20 -0.99 20.65
CA LYS A 42 -12.42 -0.23 20.94
C LYS A 42 -12.18 1.28 20.92
N VAL A 43 -12.75 1.96 19.93
CA VAL A 43 -12.76 3.42 19.83
C VAL A 43 -14.19 3.98 19.92
N ARG A 44 -14.32 5.21 20.42
CA ARG A 44 -15.61 5.93 20.44
C ARG A 44 -16.04 6.18 18.99
N GLY A 45 -17.15 5.56 18.57
CA GLY A 45 -17.67 5.68 17.20
C GLY A 45 -17.38 4.47 16.30
N GLY A 46 -16.61 3.48 16.77
CA GLY A 46 -16.28 2.27 16.00
C GLY A 46 -15.17 2.47 14.97
N ASN A 47 -14.71 1.37 14.38
CA ASN A 47 -13.63 1.36 13.39
C ASN A 47 -14.19 1.13 11.97
N MET A 48 -13.51 1.68 10.95
CA MET A 48 -13.90 1.56 9.54
C MET A 48 -12.66 1.36 8.66
N VAL A 49 -12.79 0.50 7.66
CA VAL A 49 -11.78 0.31 6.59
C VAL A 49 -12.35 0.72 5.26
N TRP A 50 -11.55 1.44 4.48
CA TRP A 50 -11.84 1.68 3.07
C TRP A 50 -10.88 0.89 2.20
N LYS A 51 -11.44 -0.10 1.49
CA LYS A 51 -10.74 -0.83 0.46
C LYS A 51 -11.04 -0.17 -0.89
N LEU A 52 -10.02 0.45 -1.47
CA LEU A 52 -10.08 1.02 -2.81
C LEU A 52 -9.37 0.08 -3.78
N ASP A 53 -10.06 -0.29 -4.87
CA ASP A 53 -9.51 -1.09 -5.96
C ASP A 53 -9.64 -0.28 -7.26
N ILE A 54 -8.55 -0.20 -8.03
CA ILE A 54 -8.52 0.54 -9.29
C ILE A 54 -8.64 -0.47 -10.42
N ALA A 55 -9.82 -0.54 -11.04
CA ALA A 55 -10.02 -1.37 -12.22
C ALA A 55 -9.13 -0.88 -13.37
N LYS A 56 -8.47 -1.81 -14.07
CA LYS A 56 -7.63 -1.52 -15.25
C LYS A 56 -6.66 -0.35 -15.03
N ALA A 57 -5.92 -0.39 -13.92
CA ALA A 57 -5.04 0.71 -13.51
C ALA A 57 -4.08 1.20 -14.60
N TYR A 58 -3.61 0.32 -15.50
CA TYR A 58 -2.74 0.71 -16.62
C TYR A 58 -3.48 1.30 -17.82
N ASP A 59 -4.73 0.93 -18.05
CA ASP A 59 -5.53 1.42 -19.19
C ASP A 59 -6.13 2.81 -18.90
N ASN A 60 -6.25 3.17 -17.61
CA ASN A 60 -6.79 4.45 -17.15
C ASN A 60 -5.72 5.54 -16.96
N ILE A 61 -4.48 5.29 -17.38
CA ILE A 61 -3.41 6.30 -17.39
C ILE A 61 -3.49 7.01 -18.75
N ASN A 62 -4.06 8.22 -18.75
CA ASN A 62 -4.04 9.11 -19.92
C ASN A 62 -2.69 9.82 -20.07
#